data_AF-A0A8T4THM6-F1
#
_entry.id   AF-A0A8T4THM6-F1
#
_cell.length_a   1.000
_cell.length_b   1.000
_cell.length_c   1.000
_cell.angle_alpha   90.00
_cell.angle_beta   90.00
_cell.angle_gamma   90.00
#
_symmetry.space_group_name_H-M   'P 1'
#
loop_
_entity.id
_entity.type
_entity.pdbx_description
1 polymer ?
#
loop_
_entity_poly.entity_id
_entity_poly.type
_entity_poly.pdbx_seq_one_letter_code
_entity_poly.pdbx_strand_id
1 'polypeptide(L)'
;MLRQKNTKKLVLNIIIEVIFTFILVLLLVFVREKSIGYLYDVQTISYQVSSLEKDLATENLTSYDKQQVQNTINNMDSLLTKGMILIKVVLPISLFLLSFLFYFIIWKTTSGVKFLRFFYSTIIPLISFLFFCYFVLNYIAYRFYFSSESSLIWFVVSLIFLIISYYISLFFLSNKKSFMDSLIIAKNRIKDVLIYFLLNLVTSLIYFVLVFWIFFLTYVDAPIIWPSVLLLMIIFLINLQRMHLFNKISKY
;
A
#
# COMPACT_ATOMS: atom_id res chain seq x y z
N MET A 1 -13.82 34.59 -8.65
CA MET A 1 -14.41 33.41 -7.94
C MET A 1 -13.84 32.04 -8.37
N LEU A 2 -13.66 31.73 -9.66
CA LEU A 2 -13.15 30.40 -10.11
C LEU A 2 -11.73 30.07 -9.61
N ARG A 3 -10.78 31.04 -9.60
CA ARG A 3 -9.42 30.83 -9.07
C ARG A 3 -9.41 30.50 -7.56
N GLN A 4 -10.18 31.21 -6.75
CA GLN A 4 -10.29 30.96 -5.30
C GLN A 4 -10.87 29.57 -4.98
N LYS A 5 -11.85 29.10 -5.76
CA LYS A 5 -12.45 27.76 -5.59
C LYS A 5 -11.45 26.64 -5.87
N ASN A 6 -10.55 26.85 -6.83
CA ASN A 6 -9.49 25.91 -7.15
C ASN A 6 -8.39 25.87 -6.07
N THR A 7 -7.97 27.02 -5.55
CA THR A 7 -6.99 27.07 -4.45
C THR A 7 -7.50 26.38 -3.19
N LYS A 8 -8.77 26.57 -2.81
CA LYS A 8 -9.37 25.90 -1.65
C LYS A 8 -9.36 24.38 -1.79
N LYS A 9 -9.67 23.85 -2.98
CA LYS A 9 -9.62 22.41 -3.26
C LYS A 9 -8.20 21.85 -3.16
N LEU A 10 -7.22 22.57 -3.70
CA LEU A 10 -5.80 22.18 -3.63
C LEU A 10 -5.34 22.05 -2.17
N VAL A 11 -5.58 23.09 -1.36
CA VAL A 11 -5.21 23.10 0.07
C VAL A 11 -5.89 21.97 0.82
N LEU A 12 -7.20 21.75 0.59
CA LEU A 12 -7.93 20.67 1.24
C LEU A 12 -7.34 19.30 0.87
N ASN A 13 -7.03 19.06 -0.41
CA ASN A 13 -6.44 17.80 -0.85
C ASN A 13 -5.04 17.58 -0.25
N ILE A 14 -4.22 18.64 -0.14
CA ILE A 14 -2.92 18.57 0.55
C ILE A 14 -3.11 18.16 2.01
N ILE A 15 -4.05 18.78 2.73
CA ILE A 15 -4.33 18.44 4.14
C ILE A 15 -4.78 16.97 4.25
N ILE A 16 -5.69 16.52 3.39
CA ILE A 16 -6.16 15.13 3.36
C ILE A 16 -4.99 14.17 3.12
N GLU A 17 -4.08 14.50 2.20
CA GLU A 17 -2.94 13.64 1.86
C GLU A 17 -1.89 13.63 2.98
N VAL A 18 -1.64 14.76 3.65
CA VAL A 18 -0.78 14.81 4.85
C VAL A 18 -1.36 13.95 5.98
N ILE A 19 -2.67 14.06 6.24
CA ILE A 19 -3.35 13.23 7.25
C ILE A 19 -3.26 11.75 6.86
N PHE A 20 -3.46 11.42 5.58
CA PHE A 20 -3.31 10.06 5.07
C PHE A 20 -1.89 9.54 5.31
N THR A 21 -0.85 10.29 4.94
CA THR A 21 0.54 9.88 5.13
C THR A 21 0.86 9.67 6.60
N PHE A 22 0.39 10.56 7.48
CA PHE A 22 0.59 10.43 8.92
C PHE A 22 -0.04 9.16 9.48
N ILE A 23 -1.31 8.89 9.14
CA ILE A 23 -2.02 7.67 9.56
C ILE A 23 -1.34 6.42 9.00
N LEU A 24 -0.85 6.48 7.75
CA LEU A 24 -0.14 5.38 7.12
C LEU A 24 1.17 5.07 7.84
N VAL A 25 1.97 6.08 8.21
CA VAL A 25 3.19 5.89 9.00
C VAL A 25 2.85 5.30 10.38
N LEU A 26 1.83 5.82 11.07
CA LEU A 26 1.38 5.28 12.35
C LEU A 26 0.94 3.81 12.25
N LEU A 27 0.22 3.44 11.19
CA LEU A 27 -0.18 2.06 10.94
C LEU A 27 1.05 1.15 10.76
N LEU A 28 2.04 1.59 9.98
CA LEU A 28 3.27 0.82 9.76
C LEU A 28 4.07 0.64 11.06
N VAL A 29 4.18 1.69 11.88
CA VAL A 29 4.82 1.64 13.20
C VAL A 29 4.07 0.68 14.13
N PHE A 30 2.74 0.78 14.21
CA PHE A 30 1.92 -0.10 15.03
C PHE A 30 2.07 -1.57 14.64
N VAL A 31 2.00 -1.88 13.34
CA VAL A 31 2.17 -3.25 12.85
C VAL A 31 3.55 -3.78 13.19
N ARG A 32 4.60 -2.97 13.02
CA ARG A 32 5.97 -3.33 13.41
C ARG A 32 6.06 -3.66 14.91
N GLU A 33 5.61 -2.76 15.79
CA GLU A 33 5.70 -2.97 17.24
C GLU A 33 5.03 -4.27 17.67
N LYS A 34 3.85 -4.57 17.11
CA LYS A 34 3.15 -5.82 17.37
C LYS A 34 3.87 -7.03 16.79
N SER A 35 4.40 -6.94 15.56
CA SER A 35 5.19 -8.03 14.95
C SER A 35 6.46 -8.34 15.75
N ILE A 36 7.20 -7.32 16.19
CA ILE A 36 8.39 -7.48 17.02
C ILE A 36 8.02 -8.06 18.39
N GLY A 37 6.94 -7.59 19.02
CA GLY A 37 6.43 -8.18 20.26
C GLY A 37 6.15 -9.67 20.13
N TYR A 38 5.43 -10.08 19.08
CA TYR A 38 5.20 -11.51 18.82
C TYR A 38 6.49 -12.30 18.60
N LEU A 39 7.49 -11.72 17.92
CA LEU A 39 8.79 -12.38 17.73
C LEU A 39 9.55 -12.56 19.05
N TYR A 40 9.54 -11.56 19.93
CA TYR A 40 10.14 -11.66 21.26
C TYR A 40 9.43 -12.71 22.14
N ASP A 41 8.10 -12.74 22.10
CA ASP A 41 7.32 -13.75 22.84
C ASP A 41 7.63 -15.16 22.32
N VAL A 42 7.72 -15.34 20.99
CA VAL A 42 8.11 -16.61 20.37
C VAL A 42 9.54 -17.00 20.75
N GLN A 43 10.50 -16.08 20.74
CA GLN A 43 11.87 -16.36 21.16
C GLN A 43 11.91 -16.79 22.63
N THR A 44 11.20 -16.08 23.50
CA THR A 44 11.13 -16.39 24.94
C THR A 44 10.55 -17.77 25.18
N ILE A 45 9.46 -18.11 24.49
CA ILE A 45 8.83 -19.43 24.58
C ILE A 45 9.74 -20.52 23.98
N SER A 46 10.43 -20.23 22.87
CA SER A 46 11.37 -21.18 22.27
C SER A 46 12.51 -21.54 23.23
N TYR A 47 13.04 -20.57 24.00
CA TYR A 47 14.03 -20.86 25.05
C TYR A 47 13.46 -21.77 26.14
N GLN A 48 12.21 -21.54 26.57
CA GLN A 48 11.53 -22.38 27.55
C GLN A 48 11.29 -23.81 27.04
N VAL A 49 10.89 -23.97 25.76
CA VAL A 49 10.74 -25.29 25.14
C VAL A 49 12.08 -26.01 25.06
N SER A 50 13.16 -25.32 24.68
CA SER A 50 14.50 -25.92 24.62
C SER A 50 15.08 -26.27 26.00
N SER A 51 14.73 -25.55 27.07
CA SER A 51 15.11 -25.94 28.43
C SER A 51 14.31 -27.16 28.90
N LEU A 52 12.99 -27.16 28.68
CA LEU A 52 12.12 -28.31 28.98
C LEU A 52 12.58 -29.56 28.20
N GLU A 53 12.88 -29.46 26.91
CA GLU A 53 13.35 -30.59 26.11
C GLU A 53 14.66 -31.19 26.65
N LYS A 54 15.58 -30.36 27.16
CA LYS A 54 16.83 -30.82 27.79
C LYS A 54 16.58 -31.55 29.11
N ASP A 55 15.71 -31.01 29.96
CA ASP A 55 15.37 -31.62 31.25
C ASP A 55 14.61 -32.95 31.06
N LEU A 56 13.73 -32.99 30.04
CA LEU A 56 12.93 -34.16 29.68
C LEU A 56 13.72 -35.25 28.95
N ALA A 57 14.86 -34.92 28.35
CA ALA A 57 15.79 -35.92 27.78
C ALA A 57 16.58 -36.66 28.88
N THR A 58 16.63 -36.12 30.10
CA THR A 58 17.38 -36.69 31.23
C THR A 58 16.53 -37.45 32.25
N GLU A 59 15.19 -37.29 32.23
CA GLU A 59 14.28 -37.93 33.19
C GLU A 59 13.16 -38.75 32.51
N ASN A 60 12.59 -39.74 33.22
CA ASN A 60 11.43 -40.50 32.75
C ASN A 60 10.18 -39.61 32.77
N LEU A 61 9.92 -38.95 31.63
CA LEU A 61 8.77 -38.11 31.33
C LEU A 61 7.43 -38.62 31.88
N THR A 62 6.79 -37.85 32.78
CA THR A 62 5.40 -38.09 33.15
C THR A 62 4.43 -37.57 32.08
N SER A 63 3.20 -38.05 32.09
CA SER A 63 2.13 -37.56 31.18
C SER A 63 1.85 -36.06 31.33
N TYR A 64 2.09 -35.51 32.53
CA TYR A 64 1.88 -34.11 32.86
C TYR A 64 2.90 -33.21 32.13
N ASP A 65 4.18 -33.60 32.12
CA ASP A 65 5.24 -32.80 31.51
C ASP A 65 5.10 -32.76 29.98
N LYS A 66 4.69 -33.88 29.37
CA LYS A 66 4.33 -33.93 27.93
C LYS A 66 3.19 -32.96 27.59
N GLN A 67 2.19 -32.86 28.46
CA GLN A 67 1.05 -31.96 28.25
C GLN A 67 1.45 -30.49 28.42
N GLN A 68 2.35 -30.17 29.36
CA GLN A 68 2.90 -28.83 29.50
C GLN A 68 3.71 -28.41 28.25
N VAL A 69 4.59 -29.27 27.75
CA VAL A 69 5.34 -28.99 26.51
C VAL A 69 4.39 -28.75 25.34
N GLN A 70 3.38 -29.60 25.17
CA GLN A 70 2.40 -29.43 24.10
C GLN A 70 1.64 -28.10 24.22
N ASN A 71 1.25 -27.69 25.43
CA ASN A 71 0.58 -26.41 25.65
C ASN A 71 1.50 -25.22 25.32
N THR A 72 2.78 -25.32 25.67
CA THR A 72 3.79 -24.30 25.36
C THR A 72 4.05 -24.18 23.85
N ILE A 73 4.14 -25.31 23.14
CA ILE A 73 4.24 -25.36 21.67
C ILE A 73 2.98 -24.76 21.03
N ASN A 74 1.78 -25.15 21.48
CA ASN A 74 0.53 -24.62 20.97
C ASN A 74 0.42 -23.08 21.17
N ASN A 75 0.94 -22.56 22.30
CA ASN A 75 1.01 -21.12 22.54
C ASN A 75 1.98 -20.43 21.59
N MET A 76 3.16 -21.02 21.33
CA MET A 76 4.12 -20.51 20.35
C MET A 76 3.51 -20.46 18.94
N ASP A 77 2.86 -21.53 18.51
CA ASP A 77 2.19 -21.60 17.21
C ASP A 77 1.05 -20.59 17.10
N SER A 78 0.31 -20.35 18.18
CA SER A 78 -0.72 -19.31 18.24
C SER A 78 -0.13 -17.91 18.02
N LEU A 79 1.02 -17.60 18.64
CA LEU A 79 1.69 -16.31 18.49
C LEU A 79 2.26 -16.13 17.08
N LEU A 80 2.90 -17.16 16.52
CA LEU A 80 3.36 -17.15 15.13
C LEU A 80 2.20 -16.94 14.16
N THR A 81 1.08 -17.63 14.38
CA THR A 81 -0.13 -17.48 13.57
C THR A 81 -0.68 -16.06 13.66
N LYS A 82 -0.76 -15.46 14.86
CA LYS A 82 -1.18 -14.06 15.05
C LYS A 82 -0.25 -13.08 14.33
N GLY A 83 1.07 -13.27 14.43
CA GLY A 83 2.05 -12.47 13.72
C GLY A 83 1.92 -12.59 12.20
N MET A 84 1.71 -13.79 11.69
CA MET A 84 1.44 -14.02 10.27
C MET A 84 0.14 -13.39 9.79
N ILE A 85 -0.95 -13.50 10.56
CA ILE A 85 -2.24 -12.85 10.24
C ILE A 85 -2.09 -11.33 10.21
N LEU A 86 -1.35 -10.76 11.16
CA LEU A 86 -1.10 -9.32 11.21
C LEU A 86 -0.42 -8.82 9.92
N ILE A 87 0.62 -9.52 9.45
CA ILE A 87 1.39 -9.12 8.27
C ILE A 87 0.70 -9.48 6.96
N LYS A 88 0.12 -10.68 6.84
CA LYS A 88 -0.45 -11.20 5.59
C LYS A 88 -1.89 -10.77 5.34
N VAL A 89 -2.63 -10.42 6.39
CA VAL A 89 -4.08 -10.13 6.29
C VAL A 89 -4.39 -8.72 6.78
N VAL A 90 -4.07 -8.42 8.04
CA VAL A 90 -4.49 -7.14 8.67
C VAL A 90 -3.82 -5.96 7.97
N LEU A 91 -2.49 -5.95 7.82
CA LEU A 91 -1.77 -4.84 7.20
C LEU A 91 -2.24 -4.56 5.75
N PRO A 92 -2.33 -5.54 4.83
CA PRO A 92 -2.84 -5.31 3.48
C PRO A 92 -4.27 -4.78 3.45
N ILE A 93 -5.16 -5.32 4.28
CA ILE A 93 -6.57 -4.87 4.35
C ILE A 93 -6.65 -3.45 4.91
N SER A 94 -5.89 -3.12 5.96
CA SER A 94 -5.85 -1.77 6.52
C SER A 94 -5.32 -0.75 5.52
N LEU A 95 -4.23 -1.07 4.81
CA LEU A 95 -3.68 -0.22 3.75
C LEU A 95 -4.70 -0.03 2.61
N PHE A 96 -5.38 -1.10 2.21
CA PHE A 96 -6.44 -1.06 1.21
C PHE A 96 -7.59 -0.13 1.64
N LEU A 97 -8.13 -0.33 2.83
CA LEU A 97 -9.26 0.46 3.34
C LEU A 97 -8.90 1.94 3.50
N LEU A 98 -7.72 2.24 4.06
CA LEU A 98 -7.23 3.61 4.18
C LEU A 98 -7.07 4.26 2.82
N SER A 99 -6.38 3.60 1.89
CA SER A 99 -6.15 4.15 0.55
C SER A 99 -7.47 4.38 -0.18
N PHE A 100 -8.40 3.42 -0.12
CA PHE A 100 -9.71 3.53 -0.75
C PHE A 100 -10.52 4.71 -0.19
N LEU A 101 -10.55 4.86 1.14
CA LEU A 101 -11.29 5.92 1.82
C LEU A 101 -10.70 7.31 1.52
N PHE A 102 -9.38 7.50 1.68
CA PHE A 102 -8.74 8.79 1.43
C PHE A 102 -8.78 9.18 -0.05
N TYR A 103 -8.57 8.22 -0.95
CA TYR A 103 -8.69 8.48 -2.38
C TYR A 103 -10.12 8.84 -2.78
N PHE A 104 -11.14 8.20 -2.16
CA PHE A 104 -12.53 8.59 -2.36
C PHE A 104 -12.78 10.04 -1.92
N ILE A 105 -12.29 10.45 -0.74
CA ILE A 105 -12.44 11.82 -0.25
C ILE A 105 -11.80 12.81 -1.24
N ILE A 106 -10.57 12.55 -1.69
CA ILE A 106 -9.86 13.41 -2.68
C ILE A 106 -10.65 13.53 -3.99
N TRP A 107 -11.19 12.43 -4.51
CA TRP A 107 -11.99 12.48 -5.73
C TRP A 107 -13.35 13.15 -5.51
N LYS A 108 -13.95 12.95 -4.35
CA LYS A 108 -15.21 13.59 -3.97
C LYS A 108 -15.05 15.11 -3.89
N THR A 109 -13.98 15.62 -3.28
CA THR A 109 -13.68 17.06 -3.19
C THR A 109 -13.33 17.65 -4.56
N THR A 110 -12.60 16.88 -5.38
CA THR A 110 -12.09 17.36 -6.68
C THR A 110 -13.18 17.39 -7.74
N SER A 111 -13.82 16.25 -8.03
CA SER A 111 -14.75 16.07 -9.15
C SER A 111 -16.22 15.90 -8.74
N GLY A 112 -16.51 15.74 -7.44
CA GLY A 112 -17.87 15.50 -6.96
C GLY A 112 -18.41 14.11 -7.31
N VAL A 113 -17.53 13.18 -7.69
CA VAL A 113 -17.86 11.81 -8.11
C VAL A 113 -18.80 11.11 -7.12
N LYS A 114 -19.76 10.34 -7.64
CA LYS A 114 -20.64 9.46 -6.85
C LYS A 114 -19.88 8.20 -6.43
N PHE A 115 -20.20 7.66 -5.26
CA PHE A 115 -19.52 6.48 -4.71
C PHE A 115 -19.50 5.29 -5.67
N LEU A 116 -20.62 4.93 -6.30
CA LEU A 116 -20.67 3.83 -7.27
C LEU A 116 -19.70 4.04 -8.44
N ARG A 117 -19.65 5.26 -8.99
CA ARG A 117 -18.71 5.59 -10.07
C ARG A 117 -17.26 5.45 -9.61
N PHE A 118 -16.94 5.92 -8.40
CA PHE A 118 -15.63 5.75 -7.80
C PHE A 118 -15.26 4.28 -7.63
N PHE A 119 -16.18 3.47 -7.09
CA PHE A 119 -15.97 2.06 -6.83
C PHE A 119 -15.59 1.30 -8.10
N TYR A 120 -16.41 1.41 -9.17
CA TYR A 120 -16.11 0.76 -10.45
C TYR A 120 -14.81 1.25 -11.09
N SER A 121 -14.51 2.55 -10.95
CA SER A 121 -13.27 3.11 -11.48
C SER A 121 -12.03 2.65 -10.71
N THR A 122 -12.14 2.32 -9.43
CA THR A 122 -10.98 2.06 -8.58
C THR A 122 -10.71 0.57 -8.44
N ILE A 123 -11.75 -0.26 -8.52
CA ILE A 123 -11.61 -1.71 -8.30
C ILE A 123 -10.74 -2.39 -9.37
N ILE A 124 -10.83 -2.00 -10.65
CA ILE A 124 -10.03 -2.60 -11.72
C ILE A 124 -8.53 -2.26 -11.56
N PRO A 125 -8.13 -0.98 -11.41
CA PRO A 125 -6.73 -0.65 -11.10
C PRO A 125 -6.21 -1.36 -9.85
N LEU A 126 -7.07 -1.57 -8.86
CA LEU A 126 -6.67 -2.18 -7.61
C LEU A 126 -6.45 -3.69 -7.73
N ILE A 127 -7.33 -4.40 -8.43
CA ILE A 127 -7.11 -5.81 -8.79
C ILE A 127 -5.82 -5.93 -9.61
N SER A 128 -5.61 -5.02 -10.57
CA SER A 128 -4.39 -4.95 -11.36
C SER A 128 -3.14 -4.75 -10.49
N PHE A 129 -3.24 -3.91 -9.47
CA PHE A 129 -2.18 -3.66 -8.50
C PHE A 129 -1.87 -4.91 -7.66
N LEU A 130 -2.89 -5.64 -7.20
CA LEU A 130 -2.71 -6.90 -6.47
C LEU A 130 -2.02 -7.95 -7.34
N PHE A 131 -2.41 -8.09 -8.61
CA PHE A 131 -1.72 -8.95 -9.57
C PHE A 131 -0.26 -8.53 -9.75
N PHE A 132 -0.01 -7.23 -9.91
CA PHE A 132 1.35 -6.69 -10.00
C PHE A 132 2.18 -7.02 -8.76
N CYS A 133 1.66 -6.80 -7.55
CA CYS A 133 2.34 -7.16 -6.31
C CYS A 133 2.66 -8.66 -6.22
N TYR A 134 1.73 -9.53 -6.62
CA TYR A 134 1.95 -10.97 -6.66
C TYR A 134 3.13 -11.35 -7.56
N PHE A 135 3.18 -10.82 -8.79
CA PHE A 135 4.28 -11.10 -9.72
C PHE A 135 5.61 -10.45 -9.30
N VAL A 136 5.58 -9.27 -8.67
CA VAL A 136 6.77 -8.65 -8.05
C VAL A 136 7.35 -9.55 -6.97
N LEU A 137 6.52 -10.05 -6.06
CA LEU A 137 6.96 -10.92 -4.97
C LEU A 137 7.53 -12.24 -5.49
N ASN A 138 6.90 -12.85 -6.50
CA ASN A 138 7.44 -14.05 -7.15
C ASN A 138 8.77 -13.78 -7.86
N TYR A 139 8.90 -12.63 -8.53
CA TYR A 139 10.16 -12.25 -9.17
C TYR A 139 11.29 -12.03 -8.14
N ILE A 140 11.00 -11.35 -7.03
CA ILE A 140 11.94 -11.18 -5.92
C ILE A 140 12.30 -12.56 -5.33
N ALA A 141 11.32 -13.41 -5.05
CA ALA A 141 11.54 -14.74 -4.50
C ALA A 141 12.42 -15.60 -5.43
N TYR A 142 12.20 -15.56 -6.74
CA TYR A 142 13.08 -16.22 -7.72
C TYR A 142 14.53 -15.74 -7.60
N ARG A 143 14.74 -14.42 -7.53
CA ARG A 143 16.09 -13.82 -7.47
C ARG A 143 16.83 -14.13 -6.18
N PHE A 144 16.12 -14.28 -5.06
CA PHE A 144 16.71 -14.58 -3.76
C PHE A 144 16.83 -16.08 -3.45
N TYR A 145 15.86 -16.90 -3.86
CA TYR A 145 15.78 -18.31 -3.47
C TYR A 145 16.11 -19.30 -4.59
N PHE A 146 16.42 -18.83 -5.81
CA PHE A 146 16.68 -19.67 -7.00
C PHE A 146 15.60 -20.73 -7.29
N SER A 147 14.40 -20.57 -6.72
CA SER A 147 13.30 -21.52 -6.86
C SER A 147 12.22 -20.94 -7.78
N SER A 148 11.79 -21.74 -8.76
CA SER A 148 10.76 -21.49 -9.81
C SER A 148 11.22 -20.72 -11.07
N GLU A 149 10.62 -21.02 -12.22
CA GLU A 149 10.84 -20.23 -13.44
C GLU A 149 10.28 -18.81 -13.27
N SER A 150 11.14 -17.80 -13.39
CA SER A 150 10.71 -16.40 -13.39
C SER A 150 9.98 -16.09 -14.69
N SER A 151 8.70 -15.75 -14.61
CA SER A 151 7.97 -15.21 -15.75
C SER A 151 8.07 -13.68 -15.76
N LEU A 152 9.27 -13.18 -16.12
CA LEU A 152 9.50 -11.75 -16.37
C LEU A 152 8.42 -11.16 -17.31
N ILE A 153 7.92 -11.98 -18.24
CA ILE A 153 6.79 -11.65 -19.11
C ILE A 153 5.53 -11.31 -18.30
N TRP A 154 5.11 -12.15 -17.35
CA TRP A 154 3.90 -11.90 -16.54
C TRP A 154 4.06 -10.67 -15.64
N PHE A 155 5.27 -10.43 -15.12
CA PHE A 155 5.59 -9.19 -14.43
C PHE A 155 5.37 -7.96 -15.33
N VAL A 156 5.96 -7.93 -16.53
CA VAL A 156 5.81 -6.81 -17.48
C VAL A 156 4.35 -6.63 -17.91
N VAL A 157 3.63 -7.72 -18.19
CA VAL A 157 2.20 -7.68 -18.54
C VAL A 157 1.38 -7.07 -17.41
N SER A 158 1.63 -7.46 -16.15
CA SER A 158 0.92 -6.92 -15.00
C SER A 158 1.18 -5.42 -14.80
N LEU A 159 2.42 -4.96 -15.04
CA LEU A 159 2.79 -3.55 -14.97
C LEU A 159 2.07 -2.74 -16.06
N ILE A 160 2.07 -3.21 -17.31
CA ILE A 160 1.39 -2.55 -18.42
C ILE A 160 -0.12 -2.47 -18.14
N PHE A 161 -0.72 -3.55 -17.66
CA PHE A 161 -2.13 -3.59 -17.31
C PHE A 161 -2.49 -2.63 -16.17
N LEU A 162 -1.64 -2.52 -15.15
CA LEU A 162 -1.78 -1.55 -14.07
C LEU A 162 -1.73 -0.10 -14.59
N ILE A 163 -0.78 0.22 -15.47
CA ILE A 163 -0.64 1.56 -16.05
C ILE A 163 -1.87 1.92 -16.89
N ILE A 164 -2.33 1.01 -17.75
CA ILE A 164 -3.49 1.23 -18.64
C ILE A 164 -4.78 1.37 -17.82
N SER A 165 -5.00 0.47 -16.86
CA SER A 165 -6.20 0.53 -16.01
C SER A 165 -6.25 1.82 -15.20
N TYR A 166 -5.13 2.23 -14.60
CA TYR A 166 -5.04 3.51 -13.89
C TYR A 166 -5.33 4.71 -14.80
N TYR A 167 -4.78 4.72 -16.02
CA TYR A 167 -5.06 5.76 -17.02
C TYR A 167 -6.54 5.86 -17.38
N ILE A 168 -7.20 4.73 -17.67
CA ILE A 168 -8.63 4.70 -18.01
C ILE A 168 -9.48 5.19 -16.84
N SER A 169 -9.14 4.77 -15.62
CA SER A 169 -9.85 5.18 -14.40
C SER A 169 -9.78 6.67 -14.15
N LEU A 170 -8.65 7.33 -14.47
CA LEU A 170 -8.55 8.79 -14.40
C LEU A 170 -9.54 9.48 -15.33
N PHE A 171 -9.70 9.01 -16.57
CA PHE A 171 -10.70 9.57 -17.49
C PHE A 171 -12.11 9.36 -16.98
N PHE A 172 -12.41 8.17 -16.48
CA PHE A 172 -13.74 7.87 -15.97
C PHE A 172 -14.06 8.65 -14.68
N LEU A 173 -13.09 8.93 -13.82
CA LEU A 173 -13.26 9.76 -12.62
C LEU A 173 -13.31 11.26 -12.91
N SER A 174 -12.63 11.69 -13.97
CA SER A 174 -12.49 13.10 -14.30
C SER A 174 -13.64 13.64 -15.16
N ASN A 175 -14.18 12.81 -16.04
CA ASN A 175 -15.28 13.19 -16.91
C ASN A 175 -16.63 12.83 -16.29
N LYS A 176 -17.71 13.54 -16.65
CA LYS A 176 -19.07 13.17 -16.24
C LYS A 176 -19.77 12.23 -17.23
N LYS A 177 -19.12 11.94 -18.35
CA LYS A 177 -19.65 11.15 -19.48
C LYS A 177 -19.82 9.66 -19.11
N SER A 178 -20.50 8.92 -19.99
CA SER A 178 -20.65 7.47 -19.88
C SER A 178 -19.29 6.75 -19.94
N PHE A 179 -19.25 5.47 -19.56
CA PHE A 179 -18.02 4.69 -19.59
C PHE A 179 -17.44 4.57 -21.01
N MET A 180 -18.29 4.23 -22.00
CA MET A 180 -17.87 4.10 -23.40
C MET A 180 -17.36 5.40 -23.98
N ASP A 181 -18.05 6.52 -23.73
CA ASP A 181 -17.57 7.83 -24.20
C ASP A 181 -16.23 8.20 -23.56
N SER A 182 -16.07 7.88 -22.27
CA SER A 182 -14.81 8.14 -21.55
C SER A 182 -13.65 7.32 -22.14
N LEU A 183 -13.89 6.07 -22.55
CA LEU A 183 -12.89 5.24 -23.23
C LEU A 183 -12.49 5.80 -24.60
N ILE A 184 -13.47 6.22 -25.41
CA ILE A 184 -13.21 6.82 -26.72
C ILE A 184 -12.35 8.08 -26.57
N ILE A 185 -12.69 8.93 -25.59
CA ILE A 185 -11.93 10.14 -25.28
C ILE A 185 -10.52 9.77 -24.79
N ALA A 186 -10.39 8.80 -23.90
CA ALA A 186 -9.10 8.36 -23.36
C ALA A 186 -8.15 7.87 -24.46
N LYS A 187 -8.68 7.09 -25.43
CA LYS A 187 -7.93 6.64 -26.61
C LYS A 187 -7.50 7.80 -27.50
N ASN A 188 -8.43 8.69 -27.83
CA ASN A 188 -8.19 9.79 -28.78
C ASN A 188 -7.26 10.87 -28.21
N ARG A 189 -7.18 11.01 -26.89
CA ARG A 189 -6.41 12.07 -26.20
C ARG A 189 -5.14 11.57 -25.52
N ILE A 190 -4.69 10.36 -25.83
CA ILE A 190 -3.50 9.78 -25.19
C ILE A 190 -2.28 10.68 -25.35
N LYS A 191 -1.98 11.16 -26.56
CA LYS A 191 -0.82 12.03 -26.81
C LYS A 191 -0.87 13.35 -26.02
N ASP A 192 -2.07 13.92 -25.87
CA ASP A 192 -2.28 15.20 -25.18
C ASP A 192 -2.11 15.10 -23.65
N VAL A 193 -2.34 13.91 -23.09
CA VAL A 193 -2.41 13.67 -21.65
C VAL A 193 -1.22 12.84 -21.14
N LEU A 194 -0.53 12.10 -22.02
CA LEU A 194 0.53 11.14 -21.66
C LEU A 194 1.63 11.75 -20.78
N ILE A 195 2.15 12.92 -21.13
CA ILE A 195 3.24 13.56 -20.36
C ILE A 195 2.77 13.90 -18.94
N TYR A 196 1.58 14.50 -18.80
CA TYR A 196 1.01 14.85 -17.50
C TYR A 196 0.74 13.61 -16.64
N PHE A 197 0.26 12.54 -17.28
CA PHE A 197 0.03 11.26 -16.65
C PHE A 197 1.34 10.62 -16.16
N LEU A 198 2.36 10.55 -17.02
CA LEU A 198 3.67 9.98 -16.67
C LEU A 198 4.36 10.77 -15.56
N LEU A 199 4.31 12.11 -15.61
CA LEU A 199 4.84 12.96 -14.54
C LEU A 199 4.15 12.67 -13.20
N ASN A 200 2.82 12.56 -13.19
CA ASN A 200 2.06 12.24 -11.98
C ASN A 200 2.37 10.82 -11.47
N LEU A 201 2.63 9.86 -12.36
CA LEU A 201 3.00 8.49 -12.00
C LEU A 201 4.41 8.44 -11.37
N VAL A 202 5.38 9.12 -11.98
CA VAL A 202 6.75 9.20 -11.46
C VAL A 202 6.81 9.91 -10.11
N THR A 203 6.11 11.03 -9.93
CA THR A 203 6.06 11.72 -8.63
C THR A 203 5.35 10.89 -7.55
N SER A 204 4.28 10.18 -7.91
CA SER A 204 3.62 9.24 -7.00
C SER A 204 4.55 8.10 -6.56
N LEU A 205 5.42 7.62 -7.45
CA LEU A 205 6.44 6.61 -7.12
C LEU A 205 7.50 7.19 -6.17
N ILE A 206 7.96 8.42 -6.40
CA ILE A 206 8.89 9.11 -5.49
C ILE A 206 8.26 9.27 -4.09
N TYR A 207 6.99 9.68 -4.03
CA TYR A 207 6.24 9.76 -2.76
C TYR A 207 6.22 8.42 -2.02
N PHE A 208 5.88 7.34 -2.72
CA PHE A 208 5.85 6.00 -2.13
C PHE A 208 7.22 5.59 -1.58
N VAL A 209 8.30 5.80 -2.35
CA VAL A 209 9.67 5.52 -1.90
C VAL A 209 10.03 6.33 -0.65
N LEU A 210 9.66 7.61 -0.58
CA LEU A 210 9.94 8.45 0.59
C LEU A 210 9.18 8.02 1.83
N VAL A 211 7.93 7.58 1.68
CA VAL A 211 7.15 7.01 2.80
C VAL A 211 7.85 5.78 3.37
N PHE A 212 8.31 4.87 2.50
CA PHE A 212 9.09 3.71 2.94
C PHE A 212 10.43 4.09 3.56
N TRP A 213 11.09 5.11 3.02
CA TRP A 213 12.35 5.62 3.56
C TRP A 213 12.17 6.23 4.96
N ILE A 214 11.12 7.04 5.17
CA ILE A 214 10.76 7.57 6.49
C ILE A 214 10.49 6.42 7.45
N PHE A 215 9.71 5.41 7.04
CA PHE A 215 9.46 4.23 7.86
C PHE A 215 10.78 3.51 8.25
N PHE A 216 11.69 3.31 7.29
CA PHE A 216 12.99 2.69 7.55
C PHE A 216 13.87 3.53 8.49
N LEU A 217 13.89 4.86 8.34
CA LEU A 217 14.65 5.74 9.23
C LEU A 217 14.06 5.77 10.64
N THR A 218 12.73 5.84 10.78
CA THR A 218 12.05 5.66 12.07
C THR A 218 12.38 4.30 12.69
N TYR A 219 12.57 3.25 11.87
CA TYR A 219 12.93 1.92 12.34
C TYR A 219 14.33 1.87 12.98
N VAL A 220 15.31 2.58 12.42
CA VAL A 220 16.70 2.60 12.91
C VAL A 220 17.01 3.78 13.85
N ASP A 221 15.98 4.44 14.39
CA ASP A 221 16.09 5.63 15.25
C ASP A 221 16.93 6.77 14.63
N ALA A 222 16.89 6.88 13.29
CA ALA A 222 17.58 7.92 12.54
C ALA A 222 16.72 9.19 12.36
N PRO A 223 17.35 10.36 12.15
CA PRO A 223 16.61 11.61 11.96
C PRO A 223 15.71 11.59 10.71
N ILE A 224 14.42 11.85 10.90
CA ILE A 224 13.40 11.86 9.84
C ILE A 224 12.99 13.25 9.34
N ILE A 225 13.57 14.32 9.90
CA ILE A 225 13.14 15.71 9.63
C ILE A 225 13.28 16.06 8.14
N TRP A 226 14.45 15.85 7.55
CA TRP A 226 14.69 16.17 6.13
C TRP A 226 13.84 15.35 5.15
N PRO A 227 13.74 14.01 5.30
CA PRO A 227 12.79 13.21 4.53
C PRO A 227 11.34 13.70 4.65
N SER A 228 10.92 14.16 5.83
CA SER A 228 9.56 14.67 6.06
C SER A 228 9.31 16.00 5.37
N VAL A 229 10.28 16.92 5.37
CA VAL A 229 10.19 18.18 4.61
C VAL A 229 10.08 17.89 3.11
N LEU A 230 10.91 16.98 2.60
CA LEU A 230 10.89 16.59 1.19
C LEU A 230 9.55 15.90 0.83
N LEU A 231 9.03 15.05 1.71
CA LEU A 231 7.71 14.43 1.56
C LEU A 231 6.59 15.48 1.45
N LEU A 232 6.60 16.53 2.27
CA LEU A 232 5.61 17.61 2.17
C LEU A 232 5.69 18.35 0.83
N MET A 233 6.90 18.62 0.32
CA MET A 233 7.07 19.22 -1.01
C MET A 233 6.53 18.31 -2.11
N ILE A 234 6.76 17.00 -2.01
CA ILE A 234 6.25 16.02 -2.96
C ILE A 234 4.71 15.91 -2.89
N ILE A 235 4.11 15.92 -1.70
CA ILE A 235 2.65 15.94 -1.52
C ILE A 235 2.05 17.17 -2.23
N PHE A 236 2.68 18.34 -2.07
CA PHE A 236 2.26 19.57 -2.75
C PHE A 236 2.34 19.41 -4.28
N LEU A 237 3.46 18.91 -4.80
CA LEU A 237 3.68 18.69 -6.23
C LEU A 237 2.68 17.69 -6.83
N ILE A 238 2.44 16.55 -6.16
CA ILE A 238 1.45 15.55 -6.59
C ILE A 238 0.07 16.17 -6.70
N ASN A 239 -0.35 16.94 -5.68
CA ASN A 239 -1.68 17.55 -5.69
C ASN A 239 -1.83 18.61 -6.78
N LEU A 240 -0.77 19.37 -7.07
CA LEU A 240 -0.75 20.33 -8.18
C LEU A 240 -0.82 19.61 -9.54
N GLN A 241 -0.03 18.56 -9.73
CA GLN A 241 -0.02 17.75 -10.95
C GLN A 241 -1.36 17.05 -11.18
N ARG A 242 -1.92 16.41 -10.14
CA ARG A 242 -3.23 15.74 -10.18
C ARG A 242 -4.34 16.72 -10.55
N MET A 243 -4.32 17.92 -9.97
CA MET A 243 -5.30 18.96 -10.29
C MET A 243 -5.17 19.45 -11.73
N HIS A 244 -3.95 19.65 -12.23
CA HIS A 244 -3.72 20.02 -13.62
C HIS A 244 -4.17 18.91 -14.58
N LEU A 245 -3.84 17.65 -14.27
CA LEU A 245 -4.25 16.48 -15.04
C LEU A 245 -5.77 16.37 -15.11
N PHE A 246 -6.45 16.49 -13.97
CA PHE A 246 -7.91 16.54 -13.89
C PHE A 246 -8.49 17.65 -14.76
N ASN A 247 -8.02 18.89 -14.60
CA ASN A 247 -8.52 20.04 -15.37
C ASN A 247 -8.25 19.91 -16.87
N LYS A 248 -7.21 19.17 -17.27
CA LYS A 248 -6.91 18.89 -18.68
C LYS A 248 -7.89 17.86 -19.21
N ILE A 249 -8.11 16.77 -18.49
CA ILE A 249 -9.02 15.69 -18.89
C ILE A 249 -10.48 16.19 -18.92
N SER A 250 -10.91 16.96 -17.91
CA SER A 250 -12.29 17.44 -17.77
C SER A 250 -12.73 18.43 -18.86
N LYS A 251 -11.80 18.92 -19.69
CA LYS A 251 -12.09 19.77 -20.86
C LYS A 251 -12.55 18.96 -22.07
N TYR A 252 -12.39 17.64 -22.04
CA TYR A 252 -12.75 16.74 -23.14
C TYR A 252 -14.09 16.05 -22.91
#